data_AF-A0A367UDP8-F1
#
_entry.id   AF-A0A367UDP8-F1
#
_cell.length_a   1.000
_cell.length_b   1.000
_cell.length_c   1.000
_cell.angle_alpha   90.00
_cell.angle_beta   90.00
_cell.angle_gamma   90.00
#
_symmetry.space_group_name_H-M   'P 1'
#
loop_
_entity.id
_entity.type
_entity.pdbx_description
1 polymer ?
#
loop_
_entity_poly.entity_id
_entity_poly.type
_entity_poly.pdbx_seq_one_letter_code
_entity_poly.pdbx_strand_id
1 'polypeptide(L)'
;MRIADLAPAIAPGLMAIVISVTAPATLQANEAPPAPANWRETKCAMYTDIRAEVLKSIPREDIGADFIKAEEDYISGGCRGRAYACPKTETQLQYANAVSLRVMSGGLSGTFLPYGCQDGTKTSPAQ
;
A
#
# COMPACT_ATOMS: atom_id res chain seq x y z
N MET A 1 60.92 8.83 10.06
CA MET A 1 59.99 9.81 9.49
C MET A 1 59.26 10.46 10.65
N ARG A 2 59.47 11.76 10.88
CA ARG A 2 59.07 12.46 12.12
C ARG A 2 57.63 12.96 12.01
N ILE A 3 56.90 12.81 13.11
CA ILE A 3 55.56 13.36 13.36
C ILE A 3 55.76 14.87 13.51
N ALA A 4 55.09 15.66 12.67
CA ALA A 4 55.04 17.10 12.82
C ALA A 4 53.68 17.46 13.43
N ASP A 5 53.75 17.87 14.69
CA ASP A 5 52.69 18.51 15.46
C ASP A 5 52.03 19.67 14.69
N LEU A 6 50.71 19.63 14.60
CA LEU A 6 49.87 20.80 14.32
C LEU A 6 48.78 20.85 15.38
N ALA A 7 49.08 21.58 16.47
CA ALA A 7 48.11 21.94 17.49
C ALA A 7 47.11 22.96 16.91
N PRO A 8 45.79 22.77 17.03
CA PRO A 8 44.84 23.84 16.77
C PRO A 8 44.81 24.78 17.97
N ALA A 9 45.22 26.03 17.74
CA ALA A 9 45.06 27.13 18.69
C ALA A 9 43.56 27.31 19.02
N ILE A 10 43.21 27.10 20.28
CA ILE A 10 41.87 27.27 20.82
C ILE A 10 41.65 28.78 20.99
N ALA A 11 40.98 29.43 20.03
CA ALA A 11 40.51 30.80 20.19
C ALA A 11 39.26 30.80 21.11
N PRO A 12 39.26 31.53 22.24
CA PRO A 12 38.10 31.64 23.09
C PRO A 12 37.23 32.77 22.56
N GLY A 13 36.00 32.47 22.15
CA GLY A 13 35.05 33.53 21.85
C GLY A 13 34.10 33.19 20.71
N LEU A 14 33.04 32.47 21.06
CA LEU A 14 31.66 32.69 20.62
C LEU A 14 30.87 31.48 21.11
N MET A 15 30.46 31.54 22.38
CA MET A 15 29.40 30.68 22.89
C MET A 15 28.13 31.11 22.15
N ALA A 16 27.87 30.49 21.00
CA ALA A 16 26.64 30.69 20.26
C ALA A 16 25.49 30.18 21.13
N ILE A 17 24.73 31.13 21.68
CA ILE A 17 23.49 30.86 22.41
C ILE A 17 22.53 30.20 21.40
N VAL A 18 22.31 28.90 21.57
CA VAL A 18 21.32 28.14 20.81
C VAL A 18 19.96 28.54 21.39
N ILE A 19 19.31 29.54 20.82
CA ILE A 19 17.93 29.90 21.17
C ILE A 19 17.05 28.78 20.61
N SER A 20 16.62 27.86 21.47
CA SER A 20 15.62 26.85 21.12
C SER A 20 14.29 27.55 20.87
N VAL A 21 14.00 27.86 19.60
CA VAL A 21 12.68 28.31 19.16
C VAL A 21 11.73 27.11 19.30
N THR A 22 10.93 27.08 20.36
CA THR A 22 9.78 26.18 20.49
C THR A 22 8.65 26.69 19.61
N ALA A 23 8.77 26.49 18.30
CA ALA A 23 7.65 26.72 17.40
C ALA A 23 6.57 25.66 17.69
N PRO A 24 5.30 26.05 17.90
CA PRO A 24 4.21 25.08 17.94
C PRO A 24 4.13 24.42 16.57
N ALA A 25 4.46 23.14 16.49
CA ALA A 25 4.26 22.35 15.29
C ALA A 25 2.75 22.26 15.03
N THR A 26 2.22 23.13 14.17
CA THR A 26 0.90 22.93 13.60
C THR A 26 0.96 21.67 12.75
N LEU A 27 0.28 20.62 13.21
CA LEU A 27 0.13 19.37 12.48
C LEU A 27 -0.66 19.66 11.20
N GLN A 28 0.02 20.02 10.12
CA GLN A 28 -0.60 20.12 8.81
C GLN A 28 -0.88 18.69 8.36
N ALA A 29 -2.14 18.28 8.42
CA ALA A 29 -2.59 17.10 7.70
C ALA A 29 -2.24 17.31 6.22
N ASN A 30 -1.41 16.44 5.66
CA ASN A 30 -1.16 16.42 4.22
C ASN A 30 -2.47 16.01 3.53
N GLU A 31 -3.33 16.99 3.23
CA GLU A 31 -4.47 16.77 2.36
C GLU A 31 -3.94 16.57 0.95
N ALA A 32 -4.03 15.33 0.46
CA ALA A 32 -3.79 15.07 -0.95
C ALA A 32 -4.77 15.91 -1.78
N PRO A 33 -4.34 16.46 -2.93
CA PRO A 33 -5.23 17.18 -3.83
C PRO A 33 -6.50 16.35 -4.12
N PRO A 34 -7.67 17.00 -4.26
CA PRO A 34 -8.89 16.28 -4.61
C PRO A 34 -8.64 15.46 -5.88
N ALA A 35 -8.86 14.15 -5.79
CA ALA A 35 -8.65 13.25 -6.90
C ALA A 35 -9.51 13.69 -8.10
N PRO A 36 -9.02 13.53 -9.34
CA PRO A 36 -9.81 13.89 -10.52
C PRO A 36 -11.15 13.13 -10.52
N ALA A 37 -12.19 13.72 -11.12
CA ALA A 37 -13.56 13.20 -11.05
C ALA A 37 -13.70 11.73 -11.54
N ASN A 38 -12.80 11.28 -12.41
CA ASN A 38 -12.73 9.93 -12.96
C ASN A 38 -11.74 9.00 -12.24
N TRP A 39 -11.10 9.45 -11.15
CA TRP A 39 -10.05 8.69 -10.49
C TRP A 39 -10.52 7.31 -10.01
N ARG A 40 -11.79 7.21 -9.62
CA ARG A 40 -12.35 5.93 -9.20
C ARG A 40 -12.45 4.95 -10.37
N GLU A 41 -12.97 5.42 -11.50
CA GLU A 41 -13.05 4.67 -12.74
C GLU A 41 -11.64 4.25 -13.20
N THR A 42 -10.65 5.15 -13.11
CA THR A 42 -9.24 4.83 -13.37
C THR A 42 -8.74 3.70 -12.46
N LYS A 43 -8.95 3.78 -11.15
CA LYS A 43 -8.54 2.72 -10.22
C LYS A 43 -9.22 1.38 -10.52
N CYS A 44 -10.50 1.41 -10.89
CA CYS A 44 -11.26 0.21 -11.21
C CYS A 44 -10.75 -0.46 -12.50
N ALA A 45 -10.41 0.33 -13.52
CA ALA A 45 -9.75 -0.16 -14.73
C ALA A 45 -8.38 -0.77 -14.40
N MET A 46 -7.54 -0.05 -13.64
CA MET A 46 -6.22 -0.54 -13.22
C MET A 46 -6.30 -1.86 -12.46
N TYR A 47 -7.24 -1.99 -11.52
CA TYR A 47 -7.48 -3.26 -10.80
C TYR A 47 -7.91 -4.38 -11.75
N THR A 48 -8.83 -4.09 -12.68
CA THR A 48 -9.33 -5.06 -13.66
C THR A 48 -8.20 -5.58 -14.56
N ASP A 49 -7.34 -4.68 -15.06
CA ASP A 49 -6.21 -5.03 -15.92
C ASP A 49 -5.15 -5.84 -15.17
N ILE A 50 -4.79 -5.41 -13.95
CA ILE A 50 -3.80 -6.12 -13.12
C ILE A 50 -4.31 -7.52 -12.78
N ARG A 51 -5.59 -7.66 -12.42
CA ARG A 51 -6.21 -8.96 -12.20
C ARG A 51 -6.13 -9.85 -13.43
N ALA A 52 -6.48 -9.32 -14.60
CA ALA A 52 -6.39 -10.06 -15.85
C ALA A 52 -4.96 -10.54 -16.13
N GLU A 53 -3.94 -9.75 -15.79
CA GLU A 53 -2.54 -10.14 -15.88
C GLU A 53 -2.18 -11.27 -14.89
N VAL A 54 -2.62 -11.17 -13.63
CA VAL A 54 -2.36 -12.21 -12.62
C VAL A 54 -2.99 -13.55 -13.02
N LEU A 55 -4.18 -13.49 -13.63
CA LEU A 55 -4.92 -14.67 -14.10
C LEU A 55 -4.21 -15.42 -15.24
N LYS A 56 -3.20 -14.83 -15.88
CA LYS A 56 -2.33 -15.54 -16.84
C LYS A 56 -1.37 -16.51 -16.15
N SER A 57 -1.06 -16.29 -14.87
CA SER A 57 -0.15 -17.13 -14.09
C SER A 57 -0.86 -18.06 -13.11
N ILE A 58 -2.01 -17.63 -12.57
CA ILE A 58 -2.85 -18.43 -11.66
C ILE A 58 -4.25 -18.52 -12.29
N PRO A 59 -4.58 -19.62 -12.98
CA PRO A 59 -5.81 -19.73 -13.73
C PRO A 59 -7.04 -19.79 -12.80
N ARG A 60 -8.18 -19.35 -13.33
CA ARG A 60 -9.43 -19.16 -12.56
C ARG A 60 -9.96 -20.46 -11.92
N GLU A 61 -9.68 -21.58 -12.57
CA GLU A 61 -10.04 -22.93 -12.10
C GLU A 61 -9.34 -23.30 -10.79
N ASP A 62 -8.09 -22.85 -10.58
CA ASP A 62 -7.33 -23.09 -9.35
C ASP A 62 -7.78 -22.18 -8.19
N ILE A 63 -8.41 -21.04 -8.51
CA ILE A 63 -8.89 -20.05 -7.54
C ILE A 63 -10.30 -20.41 -7.04
N GLY A 64 -11.17 -20.89 -7.93
CA GLY A 64 -12.55 -21.27 -7.63
C GLY A 64 -13.58 -20.19 -7.94
N ALA A 65 -14.75 -20.63 -8.41
CA ALA A 65 -15.78 -19.77 -8.99
C ALA A 65 -16.34 -18.73 -8.01
N ASP A 66 -16.54 -19.08 -6.74
CA ASP A 66 -17.14 -18.18 -5.76
C ASP A 66 -16.26 -16.94 -5.47
N PHE A 67 -14.94 -17.15 -5.35
CA PHE A 67 -14.00 -16.07 -5.09
C PHE A 67 -13.89 -15.14 -6.31
N ILE A 68 -13.78 -15.74 -7.49
CA ILE A 68 -13.77 -15.05 -8.78
C ILE A 68 -15.05 -14.22 -8.96
N LYS A 69 -16.21 -14.79 -8.62
CA LYS A 69 -17.50 -14.10 -8.69
C LYS A 69 -17.55 -12.90 -7.75
N ALA A 70 -17.02 -13.02 -6.53
CA ALA A 70 -16.99 -11.89 -5.59
C ALA A 70 -16.19 -10.69 -6.13
N GLU A 71 -15.08 -10.95 -6.83
CA GLU A 71 -14.33 -9.89 -7.52
C GLU A 71 -15.09 -9.30 -8.70
N GLU A 72 -15.80 -10.12 -9.48
CA GLU A 72 -16.62 -9.66 -10.60
C GLU A 72 -17.82 -8.83 -10.16
N ASP A 73 -18.45 -9.20 -9.05
CA ASP A 73 -19.51 -8.42 -8.42
C ASP A 73 -18.96 -7.06 -7.94
N TYR A 74 -17.73 -7.01 -7.43
CA TYR A 74 -17.06 -5.74 -7.08
C TYR A 74 -16.76 -4.86 -8.32
N ILE A 75 -16.26 -5.46 -9.40
CA ILE A 75 -15.96 -4.76 -10.66
C ILE A 75 -17.25 -4.23 -11.31
N SER A 76 -18.30 -5.06 -11.38
CA SER A 76 -19.60 -4.67 -11.95
C SER A 76 -20.31 -3.58 -11.12
N GLY A 77 -20.08 -3.55 -9.80
CA GLY A 77 -20.45 -2.44 -8.92
C GLY A 77 -19.62 -1.16 -9.10
N GLY A 78 -18.67 -1.15 -10.05
CA GLY A 78 -17.79 -0.02 -10.34
C GLY A 78 -16.72 0.21 -9.28
N CYS A 79 -16.26 -0.85 -8.63
CA CYS A 79 -15.28 -0.82 -7.54
C CYS A 79 -15.64 0.18 -6.44
N ARG A 80 -16.90 0.14 -6.00
CA ARG A 80 -17.49 1.05 -5.00
C ARG A 80 -17.79 0.32 -3.70
N GLY A 81 -17.64 1.05 -2.60
CA GLY A 81 -17.96 0.56 -1.26
C GLY A 81 -16.96 -0.48 -0.75
N ARG A 82 -17.28 -1.07 0.40
CA ARG A 82 -16.50 -2.15 0.98
C ARG A 82 -17.00 -3.49 0.42
N ALA A 83 -16.11 -4.26 -0.19
CA ALA A 83 -16.36 -5.63 -0.62
C ALA A 83 -15.62 -6.63 0.27
N TYR A 84 -16.02 -7.90 0.21
CA TYR A 84 -15.49 -8.98 1.04
C TYR A 84 -15.24 -10.25 0.20
N ALA A 85 -14.37 -10.15 -0.79
CA ALA A 85 -13.76 -11.30 -1.45
C ALA A 85 -12.77 -11.95 -0.47
N CYS A 86 -13.29 -12.79 0.43
CA CYS A 86 -12.49 -13.45 1.47
C CYS A 86 -11.75 -14.65 0.88
N PRO A 87 -10.41 -14.68 0.87
CA PRO A 87 -9.66 -15.87 0.49
C PRO A 87 -9.82 -16.95 1.57
N LYS A 88 -10.26 -18.15 1.15
CA LYS A 88 -10.53 -19.32 1.99
C LYS A 88 -9.54 -20.46 1.75
N THR A 89 -8.78 -20.41 0.67
CA THR A 89 -7.75 -21.40 0.32
C THR A 89 -6.39 -20.73 0.18
N GLU A 90 -5.33 -21.53 0.27
CA GLU A 90 -3.96 -21.06 0.05
C GLU A 90 -3.79 -20.45 -1.34
N THR A 91 -4.33 -21.08 -2.38
CA THR A 91 -4.29 -20.55 -3.75
C THR A 91 -5.01 -19.20 -3.87
N GLN A 92 -6.17 -19.04 -3.23
CA GLN A 92 -6.89 -17.76 -3.21
C GLN A 92 -6.09 -16.68 -2.48
N LEU A 93 -5.42 -17.03 -1.39
CA LEU A 93 -4.58 -16.09 -0.64
C LEU A 93 -3.34 -15.68 -1.45
N GLN A 94 -2.65 -16.62 -2.09
CA GLN A 94 -1.53 -16.36 -2.97
C GLN A 94 -1.92 -15.46 -4.14
N TYR A 95 -3.07 -15.75 -4.77
CA TYR A 95 -3.64 -14.91 -5.82
C TYR A 95 -3.95 -13.49 -5.31
N ALA A 96 -4.68 -13.36 -4.18
CA ALA A 96 -5.03 -12.07 -3.60
C ALA A 96 -3.79 -11.25 -3.24
N ASN A 97 -2.75 -11.88 -2.70
CA ASN A 97 -1.47 -11.24 -2.40
C ASN A 97 -0.77 -10.76 -3.68
N ALA A 98 -0.73 -11.59 -4.72
CA ALA A 98 -0.11 -11.24 -6.00
C ALA A 98 -0.81 -10.04 -6.67
N VAL A 99 -2.14 -10.00 -6.66
CA VAL A 99 -2.91 -8.84 -7.13
C VAL A 99 -2.63 -7.62 -6.25
N SER A 100 -2.68 -7.78 -4.92
CA SER A 100 -2.48 -6.68 -3.97
C SER A 100 -1.16 -5.97 -4.17
N LEU A 101 -0.06 -6.74 -4.27
CA LEU A 101 1.28 -6.20 -4.47
C LEU A 101 1.42 -5.47 -5.81
N ARG A 102 0.82 -5.99 -6.88
CA ARG A 102 0.84 -5.34 -8.20
C ARG A 102 0.01 -4.05 -8.22
N VAL A 103 -1.17 -4.08 -7.60
CA VAL A 103 -2.04 -2.89 -7.46
C VAL A 103 -1.34 -1.80 -6.65
N MET A 104 -0.71 -2.17 -5.53
CA MET A 104 0.07 -1.23 -4.71
C MET A 104 1.29 -0.67 -5.46
N SER A 105 1.99 -1.51 -6.23
CA SER A 105 3.08 -1.06 -7.11
C SER A 105 2.60 -0.09 -8.19
N GLY A 106 1.32 -0.20 -8.60
CA GLY A 106 0.65 0.73 -9.50
C GLY A 106 0.15 2.02 -8.83
N GLY A 107 0.44 2.24 -7.55
CA GLY A 107 0.06 3.45 -6.81
C GLY A 107 -1.36 3.44 -6.21
N LEU A 108 -2.05 2.29 -6.23
CA LEU A 108 -3.35 2.15 -5.58
C LEU A 108 -3.19 1.75 -4.12
N SER A 109 -4.06 2.25 -3.24
CA SER A 109 -4.04 1.83 -1.84
C SER A 109 -4.61 0.43 -1.67
N GLY A 110 -4.09 -0.33 -0.70
CA GLY A 110 -4.66 -1.64 -0.33
C GLY A 110 -6.12 -1.55 0.13
N THR A 111 -6.55 -0.40 0.67
CA THR A 111 -7.94 -0.14 1.07
C THR A 111 -8.93 -0.06 -0.10
N PHE A 112 -8.44 0.02 -1.33
CA PHE A 112 -9.27 -0.05 -2.55
C PHE A 112 -9.61 -1.48 -2.96
N LEU A 113 -8.86 -2.48 -2.48
CA LEU A 113 -9.04 -3.87 -2.91
C LEU A 113 -10.28 -4.50 -2.26
N PRO A 114 -10.95 -5.45 -2.94
CA PRO A 114 -12.13 -6.12 -2.41
C PRO A 114 -11.80 -7.20 -1.37
N TYR A 115 -10.53 -7.36 -0.99
CA TYR A 115 -10.09 -8.45 -0.13
C TYR A 115 -10.39 -8.16 1.33
N GLY A 116 -11.07 -9.10 1.97
CA GLY A 116 -11.39 -9.01 3.39
C GLY A 116 -12.33 -10.13 3.80
N CYS A 117 -12.21 -10.56 5.05
CA CYS A 117 -13.07 -11.56 5.66
C CYS A 117 -13.84 -10.92 6.81
N GLN A 118 -15.17 -11.10 6.85
CA GLN A 118 -16.02 -10.49 7.87
C GLN A 118 -15.66 -10.96 9.29
N ASP A 119 -15.32 -12.24 9.43
CA ASP A 119 -14.93 -12.85 10.72
C ASP A 119 -13.41 -12.88 10.94
N GLY A 120 -12.63 -12.16 10.12
CA GLY A 120 -11.16 -12.32 10.05
C GLY A 120 -10.73 -13.54 9.21
N THR A 121 -9.44 -13.65 8.90
CA THR A 121 -8.90 -14.76 8.11
C THR A 121 -8.83 -16.03 8.96
N LYS A 122 -9.44 -17.13 8.48
CA LYS A 122 -9.35 -18.46 9.12
C LYS A 122 -8.08 -19.24 8.76
N THR A 123 -7.12 -18.60 8.10
CA THR A 123 -5.83 -19.23 7.79
C THR A 123 -5.06 -19.41 9.09
N SER A 124 -4.66 -20.66 9.38
CA SER A 124 -3.65 -20.93 10.39
C SER A 124 -2.43 -20.06 10.09
N PRO A 125 -1.78 -19.41 11.08
CA PRO A 125 -0.54 -18.70 10.84
C PRO A 125 0.47 -19.72 10.30
N ALA A 126 0.76 -19.64 9.01
CA ALA A 126 1.80 -20.42 8.38
C ALA A 126 2.94 -19.47 8.00
N GLN A 127 4.01 -19.59 8.81
CA GLN A 127 5.42 -19.35 8.51
C GLN A 127 5.91 -17.90 8.54
#